data_AF-A0A937WCX3-F1
#
_entry.id   AF-A0A937WCX3-F1
#
_cell.length_a   1.000
_cell.length_b   1.000
_cell.length_c   1.000
_cell.angle_alpha   90.00
_cell.angle_beta   90.00
_cell.angle_gamma   90.00
#
_symmetry.space_group_name_H-M   'P 1'
#
loop_
_entity.id
_entity.type
_entity.pdbx_description
1 polymer ?
#
loop_
_entity_poly.entity_id
_entity_poly.type
_entity_poly.pdbx_seq_one_letter_code
_entity_poly.pdbx_strand_id
1 'polypeptide(L)'
;MVEEFEVDHIYPEALGGPTTLDNLALACPHCNSKKFTKIRAIDPLTGRRVALFNPRRQHWNQHFKWSGDFSEIIGKTLCGRATIEALQMNRPRTVRIRSLWRALGLHPLIP
;
A
#
# COMPACT_ATOMS: atom_id res chain seq x y z
N MET A 1 9.94 16.41 -5.42
CA MET A 1 10.69 15.18 -5.73
C MET A 1 9.66 14.17 -6.18
N VAL A 2 9.56 13.94 -7.49
CA VAL A 2 8.70 12.86 -8.03
C VAL A 2 9.56 11.62 -7.93
N GLU A 3 9.27 10.77 -6.95
CA GLU A 3 9.88 9.44 -6.90
C GLU A 3 9.16 8.59 -7.94
N GLU A 4 9.89 8.05 -8.91
CA GLU A 4 9.35 7.11 -9.89
C GLU A 4 8.88 5.84 -9.17
N PHE A 5 7.77 5.27 -9.63
CA PHE A 5 7.32 3.99 -9.12
C PHE A 5 8.24 2.89 -9.63
N GLU A 6 8.57 1.95 -8.75
CA GLU A 6 9.38 0.78 -9.05
C GLU A 6 8.49 -0.40 -9.44
N VAL A 7 9.01 -1.28 -10.29
CA VAL A 7 8.38 -2.57 -10.58
C VAL A 7 8.71 -3.53 -9.44
N ASP A 8 7.68 -3.95 -8.70
CA ASP A 8 7.78 -4.87 -7.56
C ASP A 8 7.06 -6.19 -7.86
N HIS A 9 7.64 -7.30 -7.43
CA HIS A 9 7.03 -8.63 -7.52
C HIS A 9 6.09 -8.85 -6.34
N ILE A 10 4.81 -9.08 -6.61
CA ILE A 10 3.79 -9.40 -5.60
C ILE A 10 4.21 -10.63 -4.78
N TYR A 11 4.63 -11.68 -5.47
CA TYR A 11 5.35 -12.81 -4.90
C TYR A 11 6.85 -12.66 -5.24
N PRO A 12 7.73 -12.39 -4.27
CA PRO A 12 9.12 -12.01 -4.50
C PRO A 12 9.95 -13.07 -5.23
N GLU A 13 10.91 -12.65 -6.07
CA GLU A 13 11.89 -13.54 -6.72
C GLU A 13 12.70 -14.35 -5.72
N ALA A 14 13.09 -13.75 -4.58
CA ALA A 14 13.81 -14.43 -3.50
C ALA A 14 13.02 -15.61 -2.88
N LEU A 15 11.71 -15.69 -3.14
CA LEU A 15 10.85 -16.82 -2.74
C LEU A 15 10.46 -17.72 -3.92
N GLY A 16 11.03 -17.51 -5.11
CA GLY A 16 10.73 -18.24 -6.35
C GLY A 16 9.63 -17.63 -7.21
N GLY A 17 9.29 -16.34 -7.01
CA GLY A 17 8.29 -15.64 -7.81
C GLY A 17 8.73 -15.40 -9.26
N PRO A 18 7.87 -15.66 -10.25
CA PRO A 18 8.21 -15.48 -11.65
C PRO A 18 8.10 -14.02 -12.08
N THR A 19 8.96 -13.58 -13.00
CA THR A 19 8.91 -12.24 -13.62
C THR A 19 7.88 -12.24 -14.75
N THR A 20 6.61 -12.08 -14.37
CA THR A 20 5.45 -12.10 -15.27
C THR A 20 4.50 -10.95 -14.93
N LEU A 21 3.77 -10.42 -15.90
CA LEU A 21 2.90 -9.25 -15.69
C LEU A 21 1.88 -9.43 -14.56
N ASP A 22 1.38 -10.65 -14.36
CA ASP A 22 0.43 -10.99 -13.30
C ASP A 22 1.06 -10.99 -11.90
N ASN A 23 2.39 -11.11 -11.82
CA ASN A 23 3.16 -11.06 -10.58
C ASN A 23 3.86 -9.69 -10.38
N LEU A 24 3.85 -8.79 -11.35
CA LEU A 24 4.53 -7.49 -11.26
C LEU A 24 3.52 -6.36 -11.02
N ALA A 25 3.84 -5.41 -10.14
CA ALA A 25 3.02 -4.22 -9.90
C ALA A 25 3.90 -2.99 -9.64
N LEU A 26 3.39 -1.80 -9.94
CA LEU A 26 4.06 -0.56 -9.59
C LEU A 26 3.91 -0.28 -8.09
N ALA A 27 5.03 -0.03 -7.42
CA ALA A 27 5.09 0.30 -6.00
C ALA A 27 5.94 1.55 -5.78
N CYS A 28 5.58 2.36 -4.78
CA CYS A 28 6.43 3.48 -4.38
C CYS A 28 7.74 2.92 -3.78
N PRO A 29 8.91 3.58 -3.94
CA PRO A 29 10.19 3.05 -3.42
C PRO A 29 10.15 2.74 -1.92
N HIS A 30 9.43 3.56 -1.15
CA HIS A 30 9.20 3.28 0.27
C HIS A 30 8.36 2.02 0.51
N CYS A 31 7.27 1.88 -0.24
CA CYS A 31 6.35 0.76 -0.13
C CYS A 31 7.07 -0.54 -0.50
N ASN A 32 7.83 -0.51 -1.60
CA ASN A 32 8.63 -1.62 -2.09
C ASN A 32 9.71 -2.03 -1.07
N SER A 33 10.49 -1.08 -0.55
CA SER A 33 11.50 -1.37 0.49
C SER A 33 10.89 -1.90 1.79
N LYS A 34 9.68 -1.47 2.18
CA LYS A 34 8.98 -1.99 3.35
C LYS A 34 8.38 -3.37 3.11
N LYS A 35 7.89 -3.65 1.91
CA LYS A 35 7.45 -4.99 1.51
C LYS A 35 8.64 -5.94 1.52
N PHE A 36 9.73 -5.59 0.84
CA PHE A 36 10.88 -6.46 0.62
C PHE A 36 10.38 -7.85 0.16
N THR A 37 10.68 -8.90 0.91
CA THR A 37 10.25 -10.27 0.63
C THR A 37 8.95 -10.68 1.35
N LYS A 38 8.25 -9.75 2.02
CA LYS A 38 7.02 -10.08 2.76
C LYS A 38 5.86 -10.34 1.80
N ILE A 39 5.18 -11.45 2.03
CA ILE A 39 3.90 -11.81 1.37
C ILE A 39 2.72 -11.84 2.36
N ARG A 40 3.02 -11.78 3.67
CA ARG A 40 2.04 -11.81 4.76
C ARG A 40 2.44 -10.84 5.86
N ALA A 41 1.45 -10.33 6.59
CA ALA A 41 1.65 -9.51 7.78
C ALA A 41 0.57 -9.79 8.83
N ILE A 42 0.78 -9.28 10.04
CA ILE A 42 -0.19 -9.37 11.13
C ILE A 42 -1.20 -8.24 10.96
N ASP A 43 -2.50 -8.57 10.97
CA ASP A 43 -3.55 -7.56 11.12
C ASP A 43 -3.46 -6.97 12.54
N PRO A 44 -3.20 -5.65 12.70
CA PRO A 44 -3.00 -5.05 14.01
C PRO A 44 -4.24 -5.15 14.92
N LEU A 45 -5.45 -5.28 14.35
CA LEU A 45 -6.68 -5.37 15.14
C LEU A 45 -6.94 -6.78 15.68
N THR A 46 -6.76 -7.83 14.85
CA THR A 46 -7.09 -9.20 15.27
C THR A 46 -5.90 -10.08 15.59
N GLY A 47 -4.66 -9.61 15.37
CA GLY A 47 -3.43 -10.41 15.54
C GLY A 47 -3.25 -11.55 14.52
N ARG A 48 -4.11 -11.65 13.49
CA ARG A 48 -4.06 -12.76 12.51
C ARG A 48 -3.02 -12.50 11.44
N ARG A 49 -2.21 -13.52 11.11
CA ARG A 49 -1.28 -13.47 9.97
C ARG A 49 -2.00 -13.71 8.64
N VAL A 50 -2.19 -12.64 7.86
CA VAL A 50 -2.93 -12.65 6.59
C VAL A 50 -2.03 -12.25 5.41
N ALA A 51 -2.45 -12.59 4.19
CA ALA A 51 -1.76 -12.16 2.98
C ALA A 51 -1.82 -10.64 2.79
N LEU A 52 -0.73 -10.06 2.26
CA LEU A 52 -0.72 -8.68 1.81
C LEU A 52 -1.61 -8.50 0.59
N PHE A 53 -2.04 -7.27 0.36
CA PHE A 53 -2.87 -6.90 -0.78
C PHE A 53 -2.18 -7.21 -2.12
N ASN A 54 -2.91 -7.85 -3.02
CA ASN A 54 -2.49 -8.14 -4.38
C ASN A 54 -3.22 -7.19 -5.35
N PRO A 55 -2.55 -6.15 -5.87
CA PRO A 55 -3.17 -5.16 -6.76
C PRO A 55 -3.58 -5.72 -8.13
N ARG A 56 -3.11 -6.90 -8.52
CA ARG A 56 -3.50 -7.58 -9.77
C ARG A 56 -4.78 -8.39 -9.63
N ARG A 57 -5.16 -8.76 -8.42
CA ARG A 57 -6.30 -9.67 -8.15
C ARG A 57 -7.39 -9.08 -7.28
N GLN A 58 -7.11 -7.98 -6.57
CA GLN A 58 -8.02 -7.42 -5.58
C GLN A 58 -8.38 -5.97 -5.89
N HIS A 59 -9.63 -5.61 -5.64
CA HIS A 59 -10.10 -4.24 -5.86
C HIS A 59 -9.75 -3.35 -4.67
N TRP A 60 -9.13 -2.20 -4.94
CA TRP A 60 -8.72 -1.25 -3.92
C TRP A 60 -9.87 -0.84 -2.98
N ASN A 61 -11.02 -0.47 -3.54
CA ASN A 61 -12.20 0.01 -2.80
C ASN A 61 -12.85 -1.05 -1.87
N GLN A 62 -12.56 -2.34 -2.06
CA GLN A 62 -12.99 -3.40 -1.16
C GLN A 62 -12.13 -3.44 0.10
N HIS A 63 -10.82 -3.20 -0.05
CA HIS A 63 -9.84 -3.35 1.03
C HIS A 63 -9.49 -2.04 1.73
N PHE A 64 -9.63 -0.91 1.04
CA PHE A 64 -9.20 0.40 1.49
C PHE A 64 -10.27 1.47 1.23
N LYS A 65 -10.19 2.54 2.02
CA LYS A 65 -10.85 3.82 1.76
C LYS A 65 -9.95 4.96 2.23
N TRP A 66 -10.20 6.17 1.79
CA TRP A 66 -9.58 7.35 2.39
C TRP A 66 -10.30 7.75 3.68
N SER A 67 -9.58 8.39 4.59
CA SER A 67 -10.18 9.21 5.65
C SER A 67 -10.98 10.38 5.07
N GLY A 68 -11.86 10.98 5.86
CA GLY A 68 -12.71 12.08 5.38
C GLY A 68 -11.93 13.31 4.90
N ASP A 69 -10.73 13.52 5.43
CA ASP A 69 -9.79 14.58 5.06
C ASP A 69 -8.75 14.14 4.01
N PHE A 70 -8.82 12.91 3.52
CA PHE A 70 -7.88 12.30 2.56
C PHE A 70 -6.41 12.26 3.01
N SER A 71 -6.12 12.40 4.31
CA SER A 71 -4.74 12.34 4.81
C SER A 71 -4.27 10.89 5.06
N GLU A 72 -5.21 9.98 5.35
CA GLU A 72 -4.94 8.60 5.72
C GLU A 72 -5.67 7.58 4.85
N ILE A 73 -5.02 6.44 4.64
CA ILE A 73 -5.64 5.25 4.04
C ILE A 73 -6.15 4.35 5.16
N ILE A 74 -7.43 4.03 5.15
CA ILE A 74 -8.10 3.21 6.16
C ILE A 74 -8.32 1.80 5.60
N GLY A 75 -7.84 0.78 6.32
CA GLY A 75 -8.05 -0.63 5.98
C GLY A 75 -9.44 -1.11 6.39
N LYS A 76 -10.25 -1.53 5.42
CA LYS A 76 -11.62 -2.07 5.62
C LYS A 76 -11.65 -3.55 5.98
N THR A 77 -10.55 -4.27 5.72
CA THR A 77 -10.44 -5.72 5.88
C THR A 77 -9.17 -6.10 6.64
N LEU A 78 -9.05 -7.36 7.10
CA LEU A 78 -7.82 -7.90 7.68
C LEU A 78 -6.61 -7.64 6.76
N CYS A 79 -6.77 -7.96 5.47
CA CYS A 79 -5.74 -7.77 4.43
C CYS A 79 -5.36 -6.28 4.29
N GLY A 80 -6.34 -5.39 4.24
CA GLY A 80 -6.11 -3.95 4.08
C GLY A 80 -5.33 -3.36 5.25
N ARG A 81 -5.75 -3.63 6.49
CA ARG A 81 -5.06 -3.13 7.69
C ARG A 81 -3.65 -3.71 7.84
N ALA A 82 -3.49 -5.02 7.63
CA ALA A 82 -2.17 -5.66 7.64
C ALA A 82 -1.24 -5.08 6.56
N THR A 83 -1.77 -4.73 5.38
CA THR A 83 -1.00 -4.10 4.30
C THR A 83 -0.56 -2.69 4.65
N ILE A 84 -1.47 -1.86 5.17
CA ILE A 84 -1.13 -0.48 5.59
C ILE A 84 0.01 -0.50 6.61
N GLU A 85 -0.09 -1.38 7.60
CA GLU A 85 0.91 -1.52 8.66
C GLU A 85 2.25 -2.03 8.10
N ALA A 86 2.22 -3.11 7.31
CA ALA A 86 3.42 -3.72 6.76
C ALA A 86 4.21 -2.79 5.83
N LEU A 87 3.48 -2.00 5.02
CA LEU A 87 4.05 -1.10 4.01
C LEU A 87 4.22 0.35 4.52
N GLN A 88 3.82 0.62 5.76
CA GLN A 88 3.87 1.95 6.39
C GLN A 88 3.20 3.06 5.56
N MET A 89 2.03 2.75 4.98
CA MET A 89 1.35 3.62 4.00
C MET A 89 0.85 4.95 4.59
N ASN A 90 0.70 5.01 5.91
CA ASN A 90 0.30 6.19 6.69
C ASN A 90 1.42 6.68 7.63
N ARG A 91 2.70 6.52 7.26
CA ARG A 91 3.79 7.10 8.06
C ARG A 91 3.57 8.61 8.30
N PRO A 92 3.96 9.18 9.46
CA PRO A 92 3.61 10.55 9.83
C PRO A 92 3.98 11.61 8.78
N ARG A 93 5.13 11.45 8.11
CA ARG A 93 5.55 12.36 7.03
C ARG A 93 4.57 12.35 5.85
N THR A 94 4.09 11.18 5.44
CA THR A 94 3.17 11.04 4.31
C THR A 94 1.80 11.62 4.63
N VAL A 95 1.27 11.35 5.83
CA VAL A 95 -0.01 11.92 6.28
C VAL A 95 0.05 13.44 6.28
N ARG A 96 1.10 14.03 6.89
CA ARG A 96 1.31 15.49 6.91
C ARG A 96 1.38 16.10 5.50
N ILE A 97 2.09 15.45 4.58
CA ILE A 97 2.20 15.94 3.19
C ILE A 97 0.83 15.87 2.49
N ARG A 98 0.07 14.79 2.65
CA ARG A 98 -1.29 14.67 2.09
C ARG A 98 -2.24 15.73 2.66
N SER A 99 -2.16 16.02 3.96
CA SER A 99 -2.94 17.11 4.57
C SER A 99 -2.58 18.48 3.99
N LEU A 100 -1.29 18.78 3.78
CA LEU A 100 -0.85 20.03 3.16
C LEU A 100 -1.33 20.12 1.69
N TRP A 101 -1.17 19.04 0.92
CA TRP A 101 -1.65 19.00 -0.46
C TRP A 101 -3.17 19.13 -0.55
N ARG A 102 -3.92 18.56 0.40
CA ARG A 102 -5.36 18.74 0.49
C ARG A 102 -5.73 20.22 0.69
N ALA A 103 -5.05 20.91 1.60
CA ALA A 103 -5.26 22.34 1.83
C ALA A 103 -4.95 23.20 0.59
N LEU A 104 -4.03 22.74 -0.26
CA LEU A 104 -3.67 23.38 -1.53
C LEU A 104 -4.52 22.90 -2.73
N GLY A 105 -5.49 22.01 -2.54
CA GLY A 105 -6.30 21.45 -3.64
C GLY A 105 -5.56 20.48 -4.56
N LEU A 106 -4.37 20.01 -4.16
CA LEU A 106 -3.52 19.08 -4.92
C LEU A 106 -3.78 17.61 -4.58
N HIS A 107 -4.60 17.33 -3.56
CA HIS A 107 -4.92 15.97 -3.12
C HIS A 107 -6.38 15.85 -2.61
N PRO A 108 -7.10 14.74 -2.92
CA PRO A 108 -6.76 13.80 -3.98
C PRO A 108 -6.74 14.51 -5.34
N LEU A 109 -5.98 13.97 -6.29
CA LEU A 109 -6.09 14.42 -7.68
C LEU A 109 -7.55 14.22 -8.09
N ILE A 110 -8.24 15.31 -8.39
CA ILE A 110 -9.59 15.26 -8.94
C ILE A 110 -9.45 14.58 -10.32
N PRO A 111 -10.28 13.58 -10.66
CA PRO A 111 -10.25 12.97 -11.99
C PRO A 111 -10.50 13.99 -13.10
#